data_AF-A0A933N0P3-F1
#
_entry.id   AF-A0A933N0P3-F1
#
_cell.length_a   1.000
_cell.length_b   1.000
_cell.length_c   1.000
_cell.angle_alpha   90.00
_cell.angle_beta   90.00
_cell.angle_gamma   90.00
#
_symmetry.space_group_name_H-M   'P 1'
#
loop_
_entity.id
_entity.type
_entity.pdbx_description
1 polymer ?
#
loop_
_entity_poly.entity_id
_entity_poly.type
_entity_poly.pdbx_seq_one_letter_code
_entity_poly.pdbx_strand_id
1 'polypeptide(L)'
;MKHLIGVLTLFFVLAAIAACAPAAAPQPTSAPPPAASAQPTAAPSKKLVMAMVTDEAGLGDQGFNDSAWEGMNRAKKDFGADIKVVESREQAQYVPNFSTLAEAKTDLIVGVGFLLNQAVNEVAVQY
;
A
#
# COMPACT_ATOMS: atom_id res chain seq x y z
N MET A 1 -45.30 19.24 -20.12
CA MET A 1 -44.90 20.48 -20.82
C MET A 1 -44.44 21.56 -19.83
N LYS A 2 -43.39 21.27 -19.04
CA LYS A 2 -42.67 22.24 -18.18
C LYS A 2 -41.18 21.85 -17.99
N HIS A 3 -40.67 20.92 -18.81
CA HIS A 3 -39.28 20.43 -18.75
C HIS A 3 -38.61 20.46 -20.13
N LEU A 4 -39.00 21.42 -20.96
CA LEU A 4 -38.59 21.51 -22.37
C LEU A 4 -37.67 22.71 -22.67
N ILE A 5 -36.84 23.10 -21.70
CA ILE A 5 -35.85 24.18 -21.88
C ILE A 5 -34.66 23.82 -21.00
N GLY A 6 -33.58 23.26 -21.58
CA GLY A 6 -32.35 22.97 -20.83
C GLY A 6 -31.55 21.74 -21.25
N VAL A 7 -31.91 21.06 -22.33
CA VAL A 7 -31.10 19.97 -22.91
C VAL A 7 -30.93 20.23 -24.41
N LEU A 8 -30.23 21.31 -24.74
CA LEU A 8 -29.89 21.65 -26.13
C LEU A 8 -28.64 22.55 -26.18
N THR A 9 -27.49 21.97 -25.86
CA THR A 9 -26.15 22.43 -26.26
C THR A 9 -25.21 21.22 -26.14
N LEU A 10 -25.29 20.26 -27.08
CA LEU A 10 -24.35 20.17 -28.22
C LEU A 10 -22.93 19.81 -27.72
N PHE A 11 -22.51 18.56 -27.49
CA PHE A 11 -22.43 17.39 -28.38
C PHE A 11 -21.95 17.69 -29.82
N PHE A 12 -20.88 18.46 -29.94
CA PHE A 12 -19.96 18.56 -31.09
C PHE A 12 -18.64 19.02 -30.44
N VAL A 13 -17.52 18.31 -30.47
CA VAL A 13 -16.70 18.00 -31.66
C VAL A 13 -15.81 16.80 -31.31
N LEU A 14 -16.16 15.63 -31.84
CA LEU A 14 -15.25 14.51 -32.04
C LEU A 14 -15.18 14.29 -33.56
N ALA A 15 -13.99 13.92 -34.05
CA ALA A 15 -13.67 13.53 -35.43
C ALA A 15 -13.34 14.66 -36.41
N ALA A 16 -12.07 15.08 -36.41
CA ALA A 16 -11.40 15.52 -37.62
C ALA A 16 -10.52 14.36 -38.13
N ILE A 17 -11.14 13.47 -38.92
CA ILE A 17 -10.45 12.44 -39.71
C ILE A 17 -10.65 12.81 -41.18
N ALA A 18 -9.63 13.41 -41.77
CA ALA A 18 -9.39 13.55 -43.21
C ALA A 18 -7.96 14.11 -43.30
N ALA A 19 -7.00 13.60 -44.06
CA ALA A 19 -7.02 12.71 -45.20
C ALA A 19 -5.59 12.18 -45.38
N CYS A 20 -5.44 10.98 -45.95
CA CYS A 20 -4.62 10.73 -47.14
C CYS A 20 -4.37 9.21 -47.26
N ALA A 21 -4.83 8.64 -48.36
CA ALA A 21 -4.28 7.44 -48.97
C ALA A 21 -4.34 7.66 -50.50
N PRO A 22 -3.53 6.99 -51.34
CA PRO A 22 -2.50 6.00 -51.03
C PRO A 22 -1.14 6.29 -51.72
N ALA A 23 -0.05 5.74 -51.18
CA ALA A 23 1.13 5.40 -51.98
C ALA A 23 1.63 4.03 -51.50
N ALA A 24 1.49 3.03 -52.34
CA ALA A 24 1.97 1.67 -52.08
C ALA A 24 3.50 1.68 -52.01
N ALA A 25 4.05 1.51 -50.81
CA ALA A 25 5.46 1.22 -50.61
C ALA A 25 5.68 -0.31 -50.59
N PRO A 26 6.77 -0.81 -51.19
CA PRO A 26 7.09 -2.24 -51.18
C PRO A 26 7.31 -2.75 -49.74
N GLN A 27 6.68 -3.88 -49.41
CA GLN A 27 6.81 -4.53 -48.11
C GLN A 27 8.26 -5.02 -47.89
N PRO A 28 8.90 -4.70 -46.75
CA PRO A 28 10.14 -5.34 -46.35
C PRO A 28 9.85 -6.78 -45.90
N THR A 29 10.65 -7.71 -46.40
CA THR A 29 10.68 -9.13 -46.02
C THR A 29 10.84 -9.28 -44.50
N SER A 30 9.92 -10.01 -43.87
CA SER A 30 9.91 -10.28 -42.43
C SER A 30 11.08 -11.18 -42.03
N ALA A 31 11.95 -10.68 -41.14
CA ALA A 31 12.91 -11.51 -40.42
C ALA A 31 12.18 -12.41 -39.39
N PRO A 32 12.72 -13.60 -39.06
CA PRO A 32 12.12 -14.49 -38.06
C PRO A 32 12.05 -13.80 -36.67
N PRO A 33 10.97 -14.02 -35.89
CA PRO A 33 10.88 -13.45 -34.55
C PRO A 33 12.00 -14.00 -33.65
N PRO A 34 12.55 -13.19 -32.72
CA PRO A 34 13.55 -13.67 -31.78
C PRO A 34 12.97 -14.80 -30.93
N ALA A 35 13.75 -15.86 -30.72
CA ALA A 35 13.39 -16.92 -29.80
C ALA A 35 13.09 -16.31 -28.42
N ALA A 36 11.89 -16.59 -27.90
CA ALA A 36 11.46 -16.12 -26.59
C ALA A 36 12.38 -16.70 -25.51
N SER A 37 13.21 -15.85 -24.93
CA SER A 37 13.96 -16.18 -23.72
C SER A 37 12.97 -16.43 -22.59
N ALA A 38 12.95 -17.64 -22.05
CA ALA A 38 12.15 -17.98 -20.88
C ALA A 38 12.53 -17.06 -19.71
N GLN A 39 11.59 -16.25 -19.23
CA GLN A 39 11.79 -15.45 -18.02
C GLN A 39 11.92 -16.38 -16.81
N PRO A 40 12.88 -16.12 -15.89
CA PRO A 40 12.95 -16.84 -14.63
C PRO A 40 11.64 -16.67 -13.86
N THR A 41 11.01 -17.78 -13.48
CA THR A 41 9.86 -17.77 -12.57
C THR A 41 10.35 -17.27 -11.21
N ALA A 42 9.94 -16.05 -10.83
CA ALA A 42 10.26 -15.48 -9.54
C ALA A 42 9.72 -16.39 -8.42
N ALA A 43 10.58 -16.75 -7.47
CA ALA A 43 10.16 -17.43 -6.25
C ALA A 43 9.10 -16.56 -5.52
N PRO A 44 8.11 -17.17 -4.86
CA PRO A 44 7.10 -16.41 -4.13
C PRO A 44 7.78 -15.54 -3.06
N SER A 45 7.50 -14.23 -3.09
CA SER A 45 8.00 -13.29 -2.10
C SER A 45 7.38 -13.59 -0.73
N LYS A 46 8.21 -13.64 0.31
CA LYS A 46 7.75 -13.73 1.71
C LYS A 46 6.83 -12.53 1.97
N LYS A 47 5.65 -12.79 2.54
CA LYS A 47 4.76 -11.71 3.00
C LYS A 47 5.37 -11.00 4.21
N LEU A 48 5.39 -9.67 4.17
CA LEU A 48 5.85 -8.85 5.29
C LEU A 48 4.87 -8.94 6.47
N VAL A 49 5.39 -9.07 7.69
CA VAL A 49 4.60 -9.00 8.92
C VAL A 49 4.95 -7.72 9.66
N MET A 50 3.97 -6.85 9.90
CA MET A 50 4.17 -5.59 10.62
C MET A 50 3.24 -5.51 11.83
N ALA A 51 3.66 -4.79 12.86
CA ALA A 51 2.85 -4.56 14.05
C ALA A 51 2.85 -3.09 14.45
N MET A 52 1.72 -2.62 14.96
CA MET A 52 1.58 -1.34 15.64
C MET A 52 1.37 -1.58 17.14
N VAL A 53 2.07 -0.85 17.99
CA VAL A 53 1.91 -0.87 19.45
C VAL A 53 1.49 0.52 19.89
N THR A 54 0.36 0.67 20.59
CA THR A 54 -0.04 1.96 21.18
C THR A 54 0.35 2.05 22.66
N ASP A 55 0.48 3.27 23.17
CA ASP A 55 0.36 3.54 24.60
C ASP A 55 -1.12 3.60 25.04
N GLU A 56 -1.39 4.20 26.20
CA GLU A 56 -2.65 4.12 26.95
C GLU A 56 -3.92 4.50 26.16
N ALA A 57 -3.81 5.41 25.18
CA ALA A 57 -4.97 5.92 24.44
C ALA A 57 -5.64 4.86 23.56
N GLY A 58 -4.85 4.00 22.89
CA GLY A 58 -5.39 2.95 22.02
C GLY A 58 -6.07 3.44 20.75
N LEU A 59 -6.75 2.51 20.06
CA LEU A 59 -7.56 2.80 18.88
C LEU A 59 -8.93 3.36 19.27
N GLY A 60 -9.57 4.07 18.34
CA GLY A 60 -10.84 4.75 18.56
C GLY A 60 -10.68 6.12 19.23
N ASP A 61 -9.45 6.65 19.28
CA ASP A 61 -9.15 7.97 19.82
C ASP A 61 -9.62 9.13 18.91
N GLN A 62 -10.17 8.81 17.74
CA GLN A 62 -10.64 9.75 16.72
C GLN A 62 -9.56 10.75 16.28
N GLY A 63 -8.30 10.35 16.40
CA GLY A 63 -7.17 11.25 16.25
C GLY A 63 -5.88 10.54 15.90
N PHE A 64 -4.91 10.65 16.79
CA PHE A 64 -3.51 10.30 16.51
C PHE A 64 -3.35 8.81 16.21
N ASN A 65 -3.86 7.94 17.06
CA ASN A 65 -3.75 6.49 16.89
C ASN A 65 -4.58 5.99 15.71
N ASP A 66 -5.80 6.52 15.51
CA ASP A 66 -6.62 6.15 14.35
C ASP A 66 -5.95 6.55 13.02
N SER A 67 -5.26 7.69 12.98
CA SER A 67 -4.48 8.10 11.80
C SER A 67 -3.29 7.18 11.52
N ALA A 68 -2.60 6.72 12.57
CA ALA A 68 -1.51 5.75 12.44
C ALA A 68 -2.07 4.40 11.95
N TRP A 69 -3.22 3.97 12.47
CA TRP A 69 -3.90 2.76 12.06
C TRP A 69 -4.32 2.79 10.58
N GLU A 70 -4.82 3.92 10.10
CA GLU A 70 -5.09 4.11 8.67
C GLU A 70 -3.82 3.87 7.83
N GLY A 71 -2.68 4.42 8.26
CA GLY A 71 -1.38 4.19 7.64
C GLY A 71 -1.00 2.71 7.55
N MET A 72 -1.20 1.96 8.64
CA MET A 72 -0.96 0.51 8.67
C MET A 72 -1.89 -0.26 7.72
N ASN A 73 -3.17 0.14 7.64
CA ASN A 73 -4.12 -0.45 6.69
C ASN A 73 -3.78 -0.16 5.23
N ARG A 74 -3.23 1.03 4.92
CA ARG A 74 -2.67 1.29 3.59
C ARG A 74 -1.47 0.39 3.32
N ALA A 75 -0.58 0.18 4.29
CA ALA A 75 0.56 -0.72 4.12
C ALA A 75 0.13 -2.16 3.80
N LYS A 76 -0.95 -2.65 4.43
CA LYS A 76 -1.59 -3.93 4.06
C LYS A 76 -2.00 -3.98 2.60
N LYS A 77 -2.65 -2.92 2.11
CA LYS A 77 -3.15 -2.84 0.72
C LYS A 77 -2.01 -2.73 -0.30
N ASP A 78 -1.05 -1.85 -0.03
CA ASP A 78 -0.04 -1.45 -0.99
C ASP A 78 1.14 -2.44 -1.05
N PHE A 79 1.44 -3.11 0.07
CA PHE A 79 2.55 -4.05 0.18
C PHE A 79 2.12 -5.50 0.45
N GLY A 80 0.82 -5.77 0.58
CA GLY A 80 0.30 -7.09 0.91
C GLY A 80 0.70 -7.58 2.31
N ALA A 81 1.11 -6.67 3.21
CA ALA A 81 1.61 -7.00 4.53
C ALA A 81 0.52 -7.56 5.46
N ASP A 82 0.90 -8.51 6.32
CA ASP A 82 0.08 -8.92 7.46
C ASP A 82 0.31 -7.95 8.62
N ILE A 83 -0.75 -7.27 9.03
CA ILE A 83 -0.71 -6.21 10.04
C ILE A 83 -1.28 -6.74 11.36
N LYS A 84 -0.57 -6.49 12.45
CA LYS A 84 -1.01 -6.69 13.83
C LYS A 84 -1.15 -5.36 14.57
N VAL A 85 -1.99 -5.32 15.58
CA VAL A 85 -2.08 -4.20 16.52
C VAL A 85 -2.07 -4.72 17.95
N VAL A 86 -1.36 -4.02 18.83
CA VAL A 86 -1.30 -4.29 20.26
C VAL A 86 -1.57 -2.98 21.00
N GLU A 87 -2.69 -2.92 21.72
CA GLU A 87 -3.04 -1.74 22.53
C GLU A 87 -2.59 -1.95 23.97
N SER A 88 -1.56 -1.21 24.40
CA SER A 88 -1.10 -1.27 25.79
C SER A 88 -2.02 -0.44 26.68
N ARG A 89 -2.45 -0.99 27.81
CA ARG A 89 -3.34 -0.30 28.78
C ARG A 89 -2.60 0.26 29.99
N GLU A 90 -1.35 -0.14 30.19
CA GLU A 90 -0.49 0.31 31.29
C GLU A 90 0.99 0.18 30.92
N GLN A 91 1.85 0.97 31.57
CA GLN A 91 3.28 1.04 31.23
C GLN A 91 4.03 -0.28 31.40
N ALA A 92 3.60 -1.12 32.35
CA ALA A 92 4.20 -2.44 32.58
C ALA A 92 4.10 -3.37 31.35
N GLN A 93 3.21 -3.06 30.40
CA GLN A 93 3.01 -3.86 29.19
C GLN A 93 3.94 -3.46 28.03
N TYR A 94 4.61 -2.30 28.09
CA TYR A 94 5.32 -1.78 26.93
C TYR A 94 6.49 -2.69 26.50
N VAL A 95 7.44 -2.95 27.41
CA VAL A 95 8.59 -3.84 27.15
C VAL A 95 8.16 -5.26 26.72
N PRO A 96 7.25 -5.96 27.44
CA PRO A 96 6.85 -7.31 27.03
C PRO A 96 6.11 -7.33 25.68
N ASN A 97 5.34 -6.30 25.33
CA ASN A 97 4.68 -6.21 24.03
C ASN A 97 5.70 -6.13 22.88
N PHE A 98 6.71 -5.25 22.99
CA PHE A 98 7.77 -5.16 21.98
C PHE A 98 8.61 -6.45 21.92
N SER A 99 8.96 -7.02 23.07
CA SER A 99 9.78 -8.25 23.13
C SER A 99 9.06 -9.42 22.46
N THR A 100 7.77 -9.63 22.77
CA THR A 100 6.95 -10.68 22.16
C THR A 100 6.89 -10.55 20.63
N LEU A 101 6.75 -9.31 20.12
CA LEU A 101 6.70 -9.06 18.69
C LEU A 101 8.06 -9.28 18.00
N ALA A 102 9.16 -8.93 18.67
CA ALA A 102 10.51 -9.14 18.18
C ALA A 102 10.88 -10.63 18.15
N GLU A 103 10.58 -11.38 19.22
CA GLU A 103 10.73 -12.84 19.28
C GLU A 103 9.92 -13.55 18.19
N ALA A 104 8.73 -13.03 17.88
CA ALA A 104 7.87 -13.51 16.81
C ALA A 104 8.39 -13.18 15.40
N LYS A 105 9.61 -12.61 15.26
CA LYS A 105 10.25 -12.25 13.98
C LYS A 105 9.36 -11.32 13.14
N THR A 106 8.66 -10.39 13.78
CA THR A 106 7.90 -9.33 13.10
C THR A 106 8.88 -8.45 12.32
N ASP A 107 8.63 -8.22 11.03
CA ASP A 107 9.57 -7.52 10.14
C ASP A 107 9.66 -6.02 10.46
N LEU A 108 8.58 -5.40 10.95
CA LEU A 108 8.54 -4.01 11.40
C LEU A 108 7.59 -3.85 12.59
N ILE A 109 8.06 -3.19 13.65
CA ILE A 109 7.23 -2.82 14.80
C ILE A 109 7.21 -1.29 14.91
N VAL A 110 6.01 -0.71 14.93
CA VAL A 110 5.78 0.74 15.02
C VAL A 110 5.20 1.06 16.39
N GLY A 111 5.97 1.73 17.24
CA GLY A 111 5.47 2.30 18.49
C GLY A 111 4.77 3.63 18.25
N VAL A 112 3.51 3.73 18.63
CA VAL A 112 2.66 4.92 18.48
C VAL A 112 2.33 5.45 19.87
N GLY A 113 3.09 6.46 20.30
CA GLY A 113 2.97 7.02 21.64
C GLY A 113 4.31 7.43 22.23
N PHE A 114 4.35 8.57 22.93
CA PHE A 114 5.59 9.09 23.51
C PHE A 114 6.10 8.18 24.63
N LEU A 115 5.20 7.59 25.40
CA LEU A 115 5.54 6.77 26.57
C LEU A 115 6.25 5.46 26.20
N LEU A 116 6.18 5.04 24.93
CA LEU A 116 6.81 3.83 24.42
C LEU A 116 8.32 4.00 24.17
N ASN A 117 8.84 5.23 24.16
CA ASN A 117 10.22 5.54 23.76
C ASN A 117 11.27 4.70 24.53
N GLN A 118 11.15 4.64 25.86
CA GLN A 118 12.08 3.87 26.67
C GLN A 118 12.03 2.37 26.32
N ALA A 119 10.83 1.81 26.19
CA ALA A 119 10.66 0.39 25.87
C ALA A 119 11.21 0.05 24.48
N VAL A 120 11.00 0.92 23.48
CA VAL A 120 11.58 0.75 22.14
C VAL A 120 13.10 0.71 22.20
N ASN A 121 13.73 1.68 22.89
CA ASN A 121 15.20 1.72 22.99
C ASN A 121 15.77 0.52 23.76
N GLU A 122 15.06 0.06 24.79
CA GLU A 122 15.48 -1.09 25.59
C GLU A 122 15.41 -2.40 24.79
N VAL A 123 14.33 -2.62 24.02
CA VAL A 123 14.14 -3.87 23.28
C VAL A 123 14.94 -3.88 21.98
N ALA A 124 15.07 -2.74 21.28
CA ALA A 124 15.72 -2.68 19.98
C ALA A 124 17.20 -3.08 19.98
N VAL A 125 17.89 -3.01 21.13
CA VAL A 125 19.30 -3.44 21.23
C VAL A 125 19.46 -4.94 21.50
N GLN A 126 18.36 -5.66 21.77
CA GLN A 126 18.36 -7.07 22.11
C GLN A 126 18.07 -7.99 20.92
N TYR A 127 17.55 -7.46 19.81
CA TYR A 127 17.09 -8.19 18.62
C TYR A 127 17.65 -7.57 17.33
#